data_AF-A0A7W1P6K5-F1
#
_entry.id   AF-A0A7W1P6K5-F1
#
_cell.length_a   1.000
_cell.length_b   1.000
_cell.length_c   1.000
_cell.angle_alpha   90.00
_cell.angle_beta   90.00
_cell.angle_gamma   90.00
#
_symmetry.space_group_name_H-M   'P 1'
#
loop_
_entity.id
_entity.type
_entity.pdbx_description
1 polymer ?
#
loop_
_entity_poly.entity_id
_entity_poly.type
_entity_poly.pdbx_seq_one_letter_code
_entity_poly.pdbx_strand_id
1 'polypeptide(L)'
;MATPGERQGERGLLGAPSISLRVTPWFEYVVEGHVARYVRPVSGNMAGVVPLGWRIHARGRSQPYLSMGAGLVWTDFTGLRGIDQQRNYLTQIGAGVRRLRTDGSVVSVEARFFHLSNLSSAPPNLGMEVFAVLVGYRPAAHDRRDSRR
;
A
#
# COMPACT_ATOMS: atom_id res chain seq x y z
N MET A 1 35.99 -5.62 -12.27
CA MET A 1 35.58 -4.22 -12.00
C MET A 1 34.22 -4.03 -12.67
N ALA A 2 33.13 -4.15 -11.91
CA ALA A 2 31.77 -4.09 -12.46
C ALA A 2 31.32 -2.62 -12.55
N THR A 3 30.77 -2.23 -13.70
CA THR A 3 30.14 -0.92 -13.91
C THR A 3 28.96 -0.76 -12.94
N PRO A 4 28.76 0.44 -12.35
CA PRO A 4 27.60 0.71 -11.51
C PRO A 4 26.35 0.67 -12.39
N GLY A 5 25.67 -0.49 -12.41
CA GLY A 5 24.37 -0.63 -13.02
C GLY A 5 23.41 0.29 -12.29
N GLU A 6 22.93 1.32 -12.99
CA GLU A 6 21.82 2.15 -12.55
C GLU A 6 20.71 1.23 -12.05
N ARG A 7 20.37 1.31 -10.75
CA ARG A 7 19.12 0.76 -10.26
C ARG A 7 18.03 1.56 -10.95
N GLN A 8 17.58 1.11 -12.13
CA GLN A 8 16.45 1.72 -12.81
C GLN A 8 15.24 1.55 -11.89
N GLY A 9 14.85 2.65 -11.25
CA GLY A 9 13.73 2.66 -10.32
C GLY A 9 12.48 2.13 -11.02
N GLU A 10 11.82 1.16 -10.39
CA GLU A 10 10.58 0.60 -10.88
C GLU A 10 9.55 1.70 -11.07
N ARG A 11 8.91 1.70 -12.24
CA ARG A 11 7.86 2.66 -12.56
C ARG A 11 6.57 1.90 -12.71
N GLY A 12 5.61 2.22 -11.86
CA GLY A 12 4.28 1.65 -11.90
C GLY A 12 3.21 2.62 -11.44
N LEU A 13 1.98 2.35 -11.87
CA LEU A 13 0.79 2.97 -11.30
C LEU A 13 0.28 2.05 -10.20
N LEU A 14 0.00 2.62 -9.02
CA LEU A 14 -0.53 1.91 -7.87
C LEU A 14 -1.87 2.48 -7.45
N GLY A 15 -2.87 1.62 -7.31
CA GLY A 15 -4.13 1.87 -6.64
C GLY A 15 -4.24 1.03 -5.37
N ALA A 16 -4.65 1.66 -4.28
CA ALA A 16 -4.74 1.02 -2.97
C ALA A 16 -6.07 1.36 -2.27
N PRO A 17 -7.24 0.93 -2.81
CA PRO A 17 -8.51 1.14 -2.13
C PRO A 17 -8.48 0.49 -0.75
N SER A 18 -8.91 1.22 0.29
CA SER A 18 -8.83 0.72 1.67
C SER A 18 -10.10 0.99 2.46
N ILE A 19 -10.42 0.07 3.36
CA ILE A 19 -11.43 0.21 4.40
C ILE A 19 -10.70 0.18 5.74
N SER A 20 -11.03 1.12 6.63
CA SER A 20 -10.37 1.26 7.92
C SER A 20 -11.37 1.29 9.06
N LEU A 21 -11.11 0.52 10.11
CA LEU A 21 -11.80 0.61 11.38
C LEU A 21 -10.92 1.37 12.37
N ARG A 22 -11.46 2.47 12.93
CA ARG A 22 -10.79 3.17 14.02
C ARG A 22 -11.06 2.43 15.33
N VAL A 23 -9.99 1.93 15.95
CA VAL A 23 -10.05 1.19 17.22
C VAL A 23 -9.81 2.15 18.38
N THR A 24 -8.83 3.07 18.23
CA THR A 24 -8.58 4.16 19.18
C THR A 24 -8.34 5.47 18.42
N PRO A 25 -8.27 6.64 19.08
CA PRO A 25 -7.95 7.90 18.40
C PRO A 25 -6.59 7.91 17.68
N TRP A 26 -5.66 7.04 18.10
CA TRP A 26 -4.29 6.95 17.59
C TRP A 26 -4.03 5.63 16.83
N PHE A 27 -4.96 4.67 16.81
CA PHE A 27 -4.78 3.37 16.16
C PHE A 27 -5.96 3.02 15.24
N GLU A 28 -5.66 2.66 14.01
CA GLU A 28 -6.61 2.23 13.00
C GLU A 28 -6.18 0.88 12.42
N TYR A 29 -7.11 -0.07 12.40
CA TYR A 29 -6.98 -1.30 11.63
C TYR A 29 -7.42 -1.05 10.19
N VAL A 30 -6.71 -1.60 9.22
CA VAL A 30 -6.94 -1.33 7.79
C VAL A 30 -6.93 -2.64 7.03
N VAL A 31 -7.93 -2.82 6.18
CA VAL A 31 -7.94 -3.81 5.10
C VAL A 31 -7.83 -3.06 3.79
N GLU A 32 -6.86 -3.44 2.97
CA GLU A 32 -6.55 -2.74 1.72
C GLU A 32 -6.60 -3.72 0.54
N GLY A 33 -7.26 -3.31 -0.54
CA GLY A 33 -7.07 -3.93 -1.85
C GLY A 33 -5.85 -3.31 -2.50
N HIS A 34 -5.02 -4.13 -3.14
CA HIS A 34 -3.79 -3.69 -3.79
C HIS A 34 -3.90 -3.97 -5.28
N VAL A 35 -3.80 -2.93 -6.12
CA VAL A 35 -3.77 -3.08 -7.58
C VAL A 35 -2.63 -2.26 -8.14
N ALA A 36 -1.71 -2.88 -8.88
CA ALA A 36 -0.58 -2.17 -9.45
C ALA A 36 -0.31 -2.62 -10.88
N ARG A 37 0.15 -1.69 -11.71
CA ARG A 37 0.68 -1.97 -13.05
C ARG A 37 2.11 -1.49 -13.12
N TYR A 38 3.03 -2.43 -13.32
CA TYR A 38 4.44 -2.17 -13.52
C TYR A 38 4.70 -1.96 -15.01
N VAL A 39 5.52 -0.97 -15.34
CA VAL A 39 5.84 -0.57 -16.72
C VAL A 39 7.31 -0.84 -17.05
N ARG A 40 8.20 -0.68 -16.07
CA ARG A 40 9.64 -0.99 -16.18
C ARG A 40 10.19 -1.46 -14.83
N PRO A 41 11.18 -2.37 -14.81
CA PRO A 41 11.77 -3.08 -15.95
C PRO A 41 10.88 -4.24 -16.46
N VAL A 42 9.80 -4.55 -15.75
CA VAL A 42 8.87 -5.62 -16.09
C VAL A 42 7.48 -5.04 -16.30
N SER A 43 6.84 -5.45 -17.40
CA SER A 43 5.45 -5.14 -17.68
C SER A 43 4.58 -6.21 -17.05
N GLY A 44 3.72 -5.83 -16.12
CA GLY A 44 2.79 -6.76 -15.52
C GLY A 44 1.82 -6.09 -14.56
N ASN A 45 0.71 -6.77 -14.32
CA ASN A 45 -0.33 -6.40 -13.40
C ASN A 45 -0.20 -7.22 -12.11
N MET A 46 -0.59 -6.55 -11.03
CA MET A 46 -0.70 -7.13 -9.71
C MET A 46 -2.06 -6.77 -9.15
N ALA A 47 -2.73 -7.76 -8.57
CA ALA A 47 -3.96 -7.56 -7.82
C ALA A 47 -3.91 -8.38 -6.55
N GLY A 48 -4.42 -7.87 -5.44
CA GLY A 48 -4.39 -8.60 -4.19
C GLY A 48 -5.07 -7.90 -3.04
N VAL A 49 -4.88 -8.48 -1.86
CA VAL A 49 -5.46 -8.00 -0.62
C VAL A 49 -4.41 -7.98 0.49
N VAL A 50 -4.43 -6.93 1.28
CA VAL A 50 -3.66 -6.74 2.51
C VAL A 50 -4.67 -6.80 3.66
N PRO A 51 -5.01 -8.01 4.16
CA PRO A 51 -5.99 -8.16 5.22
C PRO A 51 -5.45 -7.69 6.57
N LEU A 52 -4.12 -7.72 6.77
CA LEU A 52 -3.48 -7.34 8.03
C LEU A 52 -2.79 -6.01 7.84
N GLY A 53 -3.49 -4.91 8.12
CA GLY A 53 -2.94 -3.57 8.02
C GLY A 53 -3.24 -2.74 9.27
N TRP A 54 -2.33 -1.83 9.61
CA TRP A 54 -2.58 -0.86 10.67
C TRP A 54 -1.90 0.47 10.43
N ARG A 55 -2.48 1.52 11.03
CA ARG A 55 -1.95 2.89 11.05
C ARG A 55 -1.92 3.42 12.48
N ILE A 56 -0.79 4.02 12.86
CA ILE A 56 -0.59 4.68 14.15
C ILE A 56 -0.42 6.17 13.91
N HIS A 57 -1.27 6.99 14.51
CA HIS A 57 -1.39 8.42 14.25
C HIS A 57 -0.95 9.26 15.44
N ALA A 58 -0.23 10.35 15.15
CA ALA A 58 -0.11 11.45 16.08
C ALA A 58 -1.44 12.24 16.18
N ARG A 59 -1.58 13.02 17.27
CA ARG A 59 -2.77 13.86 17.51
C ARG A 59 -2.71 15.16 16.71
N GLY A 60 -3.87 15.81 16.52
CA GLY A 60 -3.99 17.12 15.89
C GLY A 60 -4.76 17.10 14.57
N ARG A 61 -4.82 18.25 13.88
CA ARG A 61 -5.48 18.37 12.56
C ARG A 61 -4.62 17.82 11.43
N SER A 62 -3.31 18.04 11.49
CA SER A 62 -2.31 17.33 10.68
C SER A 62 -1.78 16.19 11.53
N GLN A 63 -2.01 14.97 11.09
CA GLN A 63 -1.66 13.77 11.81
C GLN A 63 -0.59 13.03 11.01
N PRO A 64 0.69 13.21 11.35
CA PRO A 64 1.73 12.26 10.97
C PRO A 64 1.34 10.86 11.42
N TYR A 65 1.65 9.86 10.60
CA TYR A 65 1.35 8.48 10.93
C TYR A 65 2.38 7.52 10.34
N LEU A 66 2.47 6.37 10.99
CA LEU A 66 3.15 5.19 10.47
C LEU A 66 2.10 4.17 10.03
N SER A 67 2.39 3.44 8.97
CA SER A 67 1.56 2.36 8.46
C SER A 67 2.39 1.12 8.24
N MET A 68 1.78 -0.05 8.42
CA MET A 68 2.35 -1.29 7.93
C MET A 68 1.26 -2.29 7.61
N GLY A 69 1.62 -3.33 6.87
CA GLY A 69 0.72 -4.44 6.61
C GLY A 69 1.35 -5.61 5.89
N ALA A 70 0.59 -6.69 5.81
CA ALA A 70 0.95 -7.92 5.13
C ALA A 70 -0.24 -8.49 4.37
N GLY A 71 0.04 -9.07 3.21
CA GLY A 71 -0.99 -9.52 2.28
C GLY A 71 -0.51 -10.53 1.25
N LEU A 72 -1.45 -10.86 0.38
CA LEU A 72 -1.33 -11.82 -0.70
C LEU A 72 -1.68 -11.10 -2.01
N VAL A 73 -0.85 -11.33 -3.01
CA VAL A 73 -1.02 -10.73 -4.33
C VAL A 73 -0.89 -11.79 -5.41
N TRP A 74 -1.64 -11.59 -6.48
CA TRP A 74 -1.55 -12.33 -7.71
C TRP A 74 -0.90 -11.45 -8.77
N THR A 75 0.04 -12.04 -9.50
CA THR A 75 0.86 -11.34 -10.49
C THR A 75 0.90 -12.12 -11.79
N ASP A 76 1.00 -11.39 -12.91
CA ASP A 76 1.26 -11.96 -14.24
C ASP A 76 2.71 -11.67 -14.71
N PHE A 77 3.61 -11.42 -13.75
CA PHE A 77 4.99 -11.05 -14.02
C PHE A 77 5.71 -12.10 -14.84
N THR A 78 6.25 -11.68 -15.99
CA THR A 78 7.10 -12.53 -16.83
C THR A 78 8.55 -12.04 -16.77
N GLY A 79 9.49 -12.96 -16.58
CA GLY A 79 10.93 -12.67 -16.66
C GLY A 79 11.57 -12.21 -15.34
N LEU A 80 10.82 -12.11 -14.25
CA LEU A 80 11.35 -11.87 -12.90
C LEU A 80 11.62 -13.19 -12.18
N ARG A 81 12.84 -13.72 -12.31
CA ARG A 81 13.22 -14.97 -11.65
C ARG A 81 12.91 -14.92 -10.15
N GLY A 82 12.01 -15.78 -9.70
CA GLY A 82 11.71 -15.94 -8.28
C GLY A 82 10.52 -15.15 -7.75
N ILE A 83 9.89 -14.31 -8.57
CA ILE A 83 8.57 -13.71 -8.27
C ILE A 83 7.64 -13.74 -9.49
N ASP A 84 8.03 -14.45 -10.54
CA ASP A 84 7.23 -14.83 -11.71
C ASP A 84 6.14 -15.86 -11.40
N GLN A 85 6.03 -16.27 -10.13
CA GLN A 85 4.91 -17.06 -9.64
C GLN A 85 3.61 -16.27 -9.73
N GLN A 86 2.51 -16.99 -9.97
CA GLN A 86 1.18 -16.39 -9.98
C GLN A 86 0.76 -15.84 -8.61
N ARG A 87 1.36 -16.32 -7.51
CA ARG A 87 1.03 -15.93 -6.13
C ARG A 87 2.29 -15.50 -5.41
N ASN A 88 2.25 -14.31 -4.82
CA ASN A 88 3.32 -13.75 -4.01
C ASN A 88 2.75 -13.15 -2.72
N TYR A 89 3.62 -12.90 -1.76
CA TYR A 89 3.34 -12.22 -0.50
C TYR A 89 3.82 -10.78 -0.59
N LEU A 90 3.02 -9.88 -0.02
CA LEU A 90 3.30 -8.45 0.01
C LEU A 90 3.43 -8.02 1.47
N THR A 91 4.57 -7.48 1.85
CA THR A 91 4.70 -6.72 3.11
C THR A 91 4.90 -5.24 2.78
N GLN A 92 4.34 -4.38 3.61
CA GLN A 92 4.41 -2.94 3.41
C GLN A 92 4.71 -2.21 4.71
N ILE A 93 5.48 -1.13 4.60
CA ILE A 93 5.70 -0.15 5.67
C ILE A 93 5.67 1.25 5.05
N GLY A 94 5.12 2.21 5.76
CA GLY A 94 4.99 3.56 5.26
C GLY A 94 4.96 4.60 6.36
N ALA A 95 5.23 5.83 5.95
CA ALA A 95 5.11 7.01 6.77
C ALA A 95 4.39 8.09 5.96
N GLY A 96 3.44 8.76 6.59
CA GLY A 96 2.62 9.75 5.91
C GLY A 96 2.11 10.82 6.83
N VAL A 97 1.40 11.77 6.23
CA VAL A 97 0.65 12.79 6.95
C VAL A 97 -0.75 12.81 6.37
N ARG A 98 -1.76 12.79 7.25
CA ARG A 98 -3.14 13.08 6.87
C ARG A 98 -3.61 14.38 7.47
N ARG A 99 -4.50 15.08 6.75
CA ARG A 99 -5.12 16.33 7.18
C ARG A 99 -6.62 16.13 7.30
N LEU A 100 -7.14 16.34 8.51
CA LEU A 100 -8.58 16.43 8.76
C LEU A 100 -9.07 17.80 8.26
N ARG A 101 -10.02 17.81 7.33
CA ARG A 101 -10.65 19.02 6.81
C ARG A 101 -11.89 19.38 7.61
N THR A 102 -12.31 20.64 7.52
CA THR A 102 -13.47 21.18 8.24
C THR A 102 -14.79 20.57 7.80
N ASP A 103 -14.88 20.11 6.55
CA ASP A 103 -16.02 19.38 5.99
C ASP A 103 -16.10 17.90 6.45
N GLY A 104 -15.17 17.46 7.31
CA GLY A 104 -15.09 16.07 7.78
C GLY A 104 -14.35 15.12 6.83
N SER A 105 -13.94 15.56 5.64
CA SER A 105 -13.12 14.78 4.72
C SER A 105 -11.66 14.70 5.20
N VAL A 106 -10.91 13.75 4.64
CA VAL A 106 -9.50 13.55 4.96
C VAL A 106 -8.70 13.45 3.67
N VAL A 107 -7.60 14.17 3.60
CA VAL A 107 -6.56 13.97 2.56
C VAL A 107 -5.28 13.45 3.20
N SER A 108 -4.54 12.64 2.47
CA SER A 108 -3.27 12.10 2.94
C SER A 108 -2.23 12.04 1.85
N VAL A 109 -0.97 12.13 2.26
CA VAL A 109 0.19 11.78 1.44
C VAL A 109 1.03 10.81 2.23
N GLU A 110 1.48 9.74 1.59
CA GLU A 110 2.25 8.67 2.22
C GLU A 110 3.39 8.22 1.33
N ALA A 111 4.59 8.11 1.90
CA ALA A 111 5.68 7.35 1.31
C ALA A 111 5.58 5.91 1.81
N ARG A 112 5.51 4.95 0.89
CA ARG A 112 5.34 3.53 1.21
C ARG A 112 6.39 2.70 0.50
N PHE A 113 7.00 1.82 1.29
CA PHE A 113 7.88 0.76 0.83
C PHE A 113 7.10 -0.55 0.83
N PHE A 114 7.27 -1.32 -0.23
CA PHE A 114 6.71 -2.66 -0.41
C PHE A 114 7.85 -3.64 -0.62
N HIS A 115 7.75 -4.79 0.02
CA HIS A 115 8.59 -5.95 -0.26
C HIS A 115 7.70 -7.08 -0.74
N LEU A 116 7.92 -7.51 -1.97
CA LEU A 116 7.32 -8.70 -2.55
C LEU A 116 8.27 -9.88 -2.40
N SER A 117 7.71 -11.02 -2.03
CA SER A 117 8.47 -12.27 -1.97
C SER A 117 7.56 -13.46 -2.22
N ASN A 118 8.15 -14.60 -2.58
CA ASN A 118 7.42 -15.86 -2.66
C ASN A 118 7.50 -16.68 -1.35
N LEU A 119 8.06 -16.12 -0.27
CA LEU A 119 8.36 -16.81 1.01
C LEU A 119 9.12 -18.15 0.84
N SER A 120 9.95 -18.25 -0.20
CA SER A 120 10.67 -19.47 -0.59
C SER A 120 9.77 -20.64 -1.00
N SER A 121 8.53 -20.39 -1.42
CA SER A 121 7.61 -21.41 -1.95
C SER A 121 8.15 -22.10 -3.21
N ALA A 122 8.94 -21.39 -4.02
CA ALA A 122 9.72 -21.97 -5.12
C ALA A 122 11.05 -21.23 -5.25
N PRO A 123 12.20 -21.93 -5.24
CA PRO A 123 13.51 -21.30 -5.46
C PRO A 123 13.70 -20.85 -6.92
N PRO A 124 14.43 -19.74 -7.18
CA PRO A 124 14.98 -18.79 -6.21
C PRO A 124 13.91 -17.81 -5.68
N ASN A 125 14.16 -17.16 -4.53
CA ASN A 125 13.33 -16.05 -4.03
C ASN A 125 14.19 -14.77 -4.03
N LEU A 126 14.18 -14.02 -5.12
CA LEU A 126 15.00 -12.80 -5.21
C LEU A 126 14.35 -11.60 -4.51
N GLY A 127 13.05 -11.66 -4.27
CA GLY A 127 12.27 -10.54 -3.77
C GLY A 127 12.20 -9.37 -4.76
N MET A 128 11.31 -8.42 -4.49
CA MET A 128 11.24 -7.14 -5.22
C MET A 128 10.83 -6.02 -4.29
N GLU A 129 11.61 -4.95 -4.28
CA GLU A 129 11.37 -3.78 -3.48
C GLU A 129 10.78 -2.64 -4.31
N VAL A 130 9.66 -2.10 -3.86
CA VAL A 130 8.97 -1.01 -4.53
C VAL A 130 8.85 0.16 -3.57
N PHE A 131 9.17 1.36 -4.05
CA PHE A 131 8.87 2.59 -3.34
C PHE A 131 7.79 3.36 -4.08
N ALA A 132 6.71 3.72 -3.38
CA ALA A 132 5.63 4.51 -3.96
C ALA A 132 5.30 5.72 -3.07
N VAL A 133 4.77 6.74 -3.72
CA VAL A 133 4.08 7.84 -3.05
C VAL A 133 2.59 7.69 -3.32
N LEU A 134 1.80 7.62 -2.25
CA LEU A 134 0.35 7.50 -2.29
C LEU A 134 -0.28 8.84 -1.94
N VAL A 135 -1.26 9.26 -2.74
CA VAL A 135 -2.16 10.37 -2.41
C VAL A 135 -3.54 9.77 -2.12
N GLY A 136 -4.07 10.07 -0.95
CA GLY A 136 -5.33 9.53 -0.46
C GLY A 136 -6.38 10.61 -0.28
N TYR A 137 -7.64 10.23 -0.53
CA TYR A 137 -8.81 11.01 -0.19
C TYR A 137 -9.86 10.09 0.45
N ARG A 138 -10.41 10.52 1.58
CA ARG A 138 -11.53 9.86 2.24
C ARG A 138 -12.65 10.88 2.39
N PRO A 139 -13.84 10.64 1.84
CA PRO A 139 -14.98 11.53 2.01
C PRO A 139 -15.43 11.56 3.47
N ALA A 140 -16.14 12.61 3.86
CA ALA A 140 -16.85 12.64 5.12
C ALA A 140 -17.87 11.49 5.16
N ALA A 141 -17.99 10.82 6.31
CA ALA A 141 -19.08 9.86 6.49
C ALA A 141 -20.40 10.66 6.50
N HIS A 142 -21.32 10.31 5.61
CA HIS A 142 -22.64 10.93 5.60
C HIS A 142 -23.42 10.43 6.83
N ASP A 143 -23.57 11.29 7.83
CA ASP A 143 -24.33 10.97 9.04
C ASP A 143 -25.82 10.91 8.68
N ARG A 144 -26.39 9.70 8.58
CA ARG A 144 -27.83 9.47 8.36
C ARG A 144 -28.62 9.63 9.67
N ARG A 145 -28.44 10.75 10.37
CA ARG A 145 -29.14 11.04 11.64
C ARG A 145 -30.19 12.15 11.55
N ASP A 146 -30.59 12.59 10.36
CA ASP A 146 -31.56 13.68 10.20
C ASP A 146 -32.92 13.30 9.59
N SER A 147 -33.26 12.01 9.48
CA SER A 147 -34.58 11.59 8.95
C SER A 147 -35.57 11.10 10.02
N ARG A 148 -35.43 11.55 11.28
CA ARG A 148 -36.42 11.30 12.34
C ARG A 148 -36.72 12.59 13.10
N ARG A 149 -37.42 13.51 12.45
CA ARG A 149 -38.25 14.53 13.11
C ARG A 149 -39.53 14.70 12.34
#